data_AF-A0A2V7NHU1-F1
#
_entry.id   AF-A0A2V7NHU1-F1
#
_cell.length_a   1.000
_cell.length_b   1.000
_cell.length_c   1.000
_cell.angle_alpha   90.00
_cell.angle_beta   90.00
_cell.angle_gamma   90.00
#
_symmetry.space_group_name_H-M   'P 1'
#
loop_
_entity.id
_entity.type
_entity.pdbx_description
1 polymer ?
#
loop_
_entity_poly.entity_id
_entity_poly.type
_entity_poly.pdbx_seq_one_letter_code
_entity_poly.pdbx_strand_id
1 'polypeptide(L)'
;KNPVKVGQLVRRRLRELKRTPRELAEAVQVSEDYIVDLVAGRRRPPAPGRIDLYAPMARFLRLHRNDLPTCARVERSAEPAARRRPDPGVWKLLFELCEPGKARLLARQLAKPDGAALEHLIVGRLLEVAQGFVSRRLEDEVGMRVAATREGRSYLDMRMRLLEFLDASPDSITVADCEDFVRNRIVFWDIDLDTRAMRIVLR
;
A
#
# COMPACT_ATOMS: atom_id res chain seq x y z
N LYS A 1 6.83 15.22 -24.37
CA LYS A 1 6.83 15.96 -23.08
C LYS A 1 6.77 14.92 -21.96
N ASN A 2 7.71 14.91 -21.02
CA ASN A 2 7.66 13.97 -19.90
C ASN A 2 6.42 14.25 -19.04
N PRO A 3 5.69 13.22 -18.58
CA PRO A 3 4.54 13.41 -17.73
C PRO A 3 4.96 14.05 -16.40
N VAL A 4 4.15 14.97 -15.91
CA VAL A 4 4.40 15.66 -14.63
C VAL A 4 4.28 14.65 -13.49
N LYS A 5 5.34 14.50 -12.71
CA LYS A 5 5.34 13.64 -11.50
C LYS A 5 4.52 14.27 -10.37
N VAL A 6 4.00 13.43 -9.48
CA VAL A 6 3.21 13.89 -8.32
C VAL A 6 4.01 14.88 -7.47
N GLY A 7 5.24 14.50 -7.10
CA GLY A 7 6.11 15.35 -6.29
C GLY A 7 6.41 16.71 -6.93
N GLN A 8 6.55 16.75 -8.26
CA GLN A 8 6.78 18.00 -9.00
C GLN A 8 5.54 18.91 -8.97
N LEU A 9 4.35 18.35 -9.17
CA LEU A 9 3.10 19.10 -9.10
C LEU A 9 2.86 19.66 -7.70
N VAL A 10 3.04 18.84 -6.66
CA VAL A 10 2.91 19.26 -5.26
C VAL A 10 3.92 20.37 -4.94
N ARG A 11 5.20 20.19 -5.30
CA ARG A 11 6.25 21.20 -5.08
C ARG A 11 5.91 22.55 -5.71
N ARG A 12 5.46 22.52 -6.97
CA ARG A 12 5.08 23.72 -7.71
C ARG A 12 3.94 24.46 -7.02
N ARG A 13 2.89 23.74 -6.61
CA ARG A 13 1.71 24.34 -5.97
C ARG A 13 2.00 24.89 -4.59
N LEU A 14 2.80 24.20 -3.77
CA LEU A 14 3.26 24.73 -2.49
C LEU A 14 3.98 26.08 -2.65
N ARG A 15 4.86 26.19 -3.65
CA ARG A 15 5.57 27.44 -3.96
C ARG A 15 4.63 28.56 -4.42
N GLU A 16 3.73 28.26 -5.36
CA GLU A 16 2.76 29.24 -5.89
C GLU A 16 1.80 29.77 -4.81
N LEU A 17 1.42 28.90 -3.86
CA LEU A 17 0.54 29.26 -2.75
C LEU A 17 1.27 29.79 -1.51
N LYS A 18 2.61 29.86 -1.55
CA LYS A 18 3.46 30.23 -0.41
C LYS A 18 3.17 29.39 0.85
N ARG A 19 3.02 28.07 0.65
CA ARG A 19 2.77 27.08 1.70
C ARG A 19 3.97 26.16 1.89
N THR A 20 4.03 25.54 3.07
CA THR A 20 5.09 24.64 3.50
C THR A 20 4.67 23.16 3.42
N PRO A 21 5.63 22.21 3.32
CA PRO A 21 5.35 20.78 3.47
C PRO A 21 4.64 20.43 4.78
N ARG A 22 5.01 21.08 5.89
CA ARG A 22 4.39 20.91 7.20
C ARG A 22 2.90 21.24 7.19
N GLU A 23 2.51 22.39 6.65
CA GLU A 23 1.09 22.78 6.58
C GLU A 23 0.27 21.80 5.74
N LEU A 24 0.86 21.27 4.65
CA LEU A 24 0.20 20.23 3.85
C LEU A 24 0.10 18.92 4.63
N ALA A 25 1.14 18.52 5.37
CA ALA A 25 1.14 17.32 6.18
C ALA A 25 0.04 17.36 7.25
N GLU A 26 -0.11 18.49 7.94
CA GLU A 26 -1.18 18.75 8.91
C GLU A 26 -2.57 18.65 8.24
N ALA A 27 -2.74 19.26 7.06
CA ALA A 27 -4.02 19.24 6.33
C ALA A 27 -4.46 17.85 5.83
N VAL A 28 -3.49 16.95 5.60
CA VAL A 28 -3.71 15.59 5.07
C VAL A 28 -3.60 14.53 6.17
N GLN A 29 -3.28 14.96 7.40
CA GLN A 29 -3.03 14.11 8.57
C GLN A 29 -1.97 13.04 8.28
N VAL A 30 -0.80 13.46 7.79
CA VAL A 30 0.40 12.63 7.60
C VAL A 30 1.60 13.28 8.27
N SER A 31 2.71 12.55 8.42
CA SER A 31 3.94 13.16 8.93
C SER A 31 4.53 14.18 7.94
N GLU A 32 5.29 15.15 8.44
CA GLU A 32 5.99 16.11 7.56
C GLU A 32 6.94 15.38 6.60
N ASP A 33 7.71 14.42 7.11
CA ASP A 33 8.64 13.61 6.33
C ASP A 33 7.96 12.89 5.16
N TYR A 34 6.71 12.42 5.36
CA TYR A 34 5.93 11.82 4.28
C TYR A 34 5.76 12.78 3.09
N ILE A 35 5.40 14.05 3.36
CA ILE A 35 5.25 15.06 2.31
C ILE A 35 6.60 15.46 1.74
N VAL A 36 7.63 15.62 2.58
CA VAL A 36 8.98 15.98 2.15
C VAL A 36 9.54 14.91 1.19
N ASP A 37 9.40 13.64 1.53
CA ASP A 37 9.85 12.52 0.68
C ASP A 37 9.04 12.40 -0.61
N LEU A 38 7.73 12.61 -0.55
CA LEU A 38 6.87 12.63 -1.74
C LEU A 38 7.27 13.78 -2.68
N VAL A 39 7.49 14.97 -2.14
CA VAL A 39 7.93 16.15 -2.89
C VAL A 39 9.32 15.95 -3.46
N ALA A 40 10.23 15.31 -2.72
CA ALA A 40 11.59 15.00 -3.17
C ALA A 40 11.64 13.89 -4.22
N GLY A 41 10.57 13.08 -4.35
CA GLY A 41 10.56 11.88 -5.18
C GLY A 41 11.34 10.71 -4.57
N ARG A 42 11.61 10.75 -3.27
CA ARG A 42 12.22 9.64 -2.51
C ARG A 42 11.21 8.57 -2.13
N ARG A 43 9.93 8.96 -2.02
CA ARG A 43 8.80 8.04 -1.82
C ARG A 43 8.01 7.91 -3.11
N ARG A 44 7.63 6.66 -3.42
CA ARG A 44 6.69 6.34 -4.50
C ARG A 44 5.34 7.04 -4.23
N PRO A 45 4.69 7.66 -5.21
CA PRO A 45 3.37 8.25 -4.98
C PRO A 45 2.36 7.17 -4.53
N PRO A 46 1.39 7.51 -3.66
CA PRO A 46 0.32 6.60 -3.26
C PRO A 46 -0.40 5.96 -4.44
N ALA A 47 -1.09 4.84 -4.21
CA ALA A 47 -1.90 4.24 -5.27
C ALA A 47 -2.95 5.26 -5.78
N PRO A 48 -3.25 5.35 -7.10
CA PRO A 48 -4.12 6.40 -7.64
C PRO A 48 -5.53 6.45 -7.04
N GLY A 49 -6.01 5.32 -6.50
CA GLY A 49 -7.29 5.20 -5.81
C GLY A 49 -7.31 5.69 -4.36
N ARG A 50 -6.17 6.19 -3.82
CA ARG A 50 -6.05 6.69 -2.43
C ARG A 50 -6.71 8.05 -2.27
N ILE A 51 -8.04 8.07 -2.35
CA ILE A 51 -8.88 9.28 -2.21
C ILE A 51 -8.68 9.90 -0.83
N ASP A 52 -8.45 9.08 0.19
CA ASP A 52 -8.15 9.47 1.57
C ASP A 52 -6.94 10.42 1.68
N LEU A 53 -5.99 10.33 0.74
CA LEU A 53 -4.84 11.24 0.64
C LEU A 53 -5.04 12.31 -0.44
N TYR A 54 -5.43 11.90 -1.64
CA TYR A 54 -5.46 12.82 -2.78
C TYR A 54 -6.57 13.88 -2.70
N ALA A 55 -7.72 13.56 -2.11
CA ALA A 55 -8.79 14.54 -1.97
C ALA A 55 -8.42 15.70 -1.02
N PRO A 56 -7.92 15.47 0.21
CA PRO A 56 -7.43 16.55 1.07
C PRO A 56 -6.22 17.28 0.47
N MET A 57 -5.27 16.56 -0.16
CA MET A 57 -4.13 17.21 -0.84
C MET A 57 -4.58 18.15 -1.96
N ALA A 58 -5.47 17.70 -2.84
CA ALA A 58 -5.96 18.50 -3.96
C ALA A 58 -6.69 19.75 -3.45
N ARG A 59 -7.49 19.62 -2.40
CA ARG A 59 -8.19 20.74 -1.74
C ARG A 59 -7.21 21.77 -1.20
N PHE A 60 -6.19 21.34 -0.44
CA PHE A 60 -5.17 22.21 0.13
C PHE A 60 -4.38 22.95 -0.97
N LEU A 61 -4.01 22.24 -2.04
CA LEU A 61 -3.20 22.75 -3.15
C LEU A 61 -4.01 23.51 -4.21
N ARG A 62 -5.33 23.65 -4.00
CA ARG A 62 -6.29 24.26 -4.96
C ARG A 62 -6.14 23.65 -6.37
N LEU A 63 -6.11 22.32 -6.42
CA LEU A 63 -6.06 21.50 -7.62
C LEU A 63 -7.42 20.84 -7.88
N HIS A 64 -7.66 20.40 -9.10
CA HIS A 64 -8.80 19.56 -9.38
C HIS A 64 -8.58 18.17 -8.75
N ARG A 65 -9.66 17.53 -8.29
CA ARG A 65 -9.61 16.25 -7.55
C ARG A 65 -8.88 15.12 -8.29
N ASN A 66 -8.79 15.20 -9.62
CA ASN A 66 -8.17 14.18 -10.47
C ASN A 66 -6.71 14.50 -10.85
N ASP A 67 -6.18 15.69 -10.55
CA ASP A 67 -4.84 16.09 -11.01
C ASP A 67 -3.76 15.16 -10.42
N LEU A 68 -3.76 14.99 -9.09
CA LEU A 68 -2.78 14.15 -8.40
C LEU A 68 -2.97 12.65 -8.72
N PRO A 69 -4.18 12.06 -8.67
CA PRO A 69 -4.40 10.67 -9.09
C PRO A 69 -3.95 10.37 -10.53
N THR A 70 -4.12 11.32 -11.45
CA THR A 70 -3.72 11.15 -12.85
C THR A 70 -2.20 11.10 -12.98
N CYS A 71 -1.49 12.04 -12.33
CA CYS A 71 -0.02 12.02 -12.23
C CYS A 71 0.48 10.71 -11.60
N ALA A 72 -0.12 10.28 -10.48
CA ALA A 72 0.25 9.06 -9.77
C ALA A 72 0.12 7.81 -10.64
N ARG A 73 -0.95 7.72 -11.44
CA ARG A 73 -1.18 6.60 -12.35
C ARG A 73 -0.09 6.52 -13.40
N VAL A 74 0.21 7.65 -14.05
CA VAL A 74 1.25 7.69 -15.08
C VAL A 74 2.63 7.37 -14.49
N GLU A 75 2.96 7.95 -13.33
CA GLU A 75 4.24 7.71 -12.66
C GLU A 75 4.41 6.24 -12.25
N ARG A 76 3.38 5.62 -11.66
CA ARG A 76 3.43 4.20 -11.25
C ARG A 76 3.38 3.22 -12.42
N SER A 77 2.77 3.58 -13.54
CA SER A 77 2.77 2.77 -14.76
C SER A 77 4.08 2.87 -15.55
N ALA A 78 4.81 3.98 -15.40
CA ALA A 78 6.12 4.18 -16.03
C ALA A 78 7.26 3.54 -15.23
N GLU A 79 7.08 3.32 -13.93
CA GLU A 79 7.99 2.51 -13.14
C GLU A 79 7.97 1.07 -13.65
N PRO A 80 9.12 0.49 -14.04
CA PRO A 80 9.17 -0.92 -14.34
C PRO A 80 8.70 -1.67 -13.10
N ALA A 81 7.74 -2.59 -13.27
CA ALA A 81 7.41 -3.51 -12.21
C ALA A 81 8.70 -4.26 -11.87
N ALA A 82 9.36 -3.86 -10.78
CA ALA A 82 10.28 -4.76 -10.11
C ALA A 82 9.44 -6.03 -9.89
N ARG A 83 9.89 -7.14 -10.47
CA ARG A 83 9.36 -8.46 -10.15
C ARG A 83 10.34 -9.10 -9.18
N ARG A 84 10.78 -8.33 -8.18
CA ARG A 84 11.73 -8.85 -7.20
C ARG A 84 10.91 -9.78 -6.34
N ARG A 85 11.31 -11.06 -6.24
CA ARG A 85 10.60 -11.99 -5.36
C ARG A 85 10.38 -11.35 -3.99
N PRO A 86 9.18 -11.49 -3.41
CA PRO A 86 8.91 -11.07 -2.05
C PRO A 86 10.01 -11.52 -1.09
N ASP A 87 10.14 -10.83 0.03
CA ASP A 87 11.06 -11.24 1.08
C ASP A 87 10.82 -12.73 1.44
N PRO A 88 11.85 -13.59 1.53
CA PRO A 88 11.64 -15.01 1.82
C PRO A 88 10.94 -15.28 3.15
N GLY A 89 11.11 -14.40 4.15
CA GLY A 89 10.39 -14.45 5.42
C GLY A 89 8.91 -14.14 5.25
N VAL A 90 8.58 -13.13 4.44
CA VAL A 90 7.19 -12.85 4.02
C VAL A 90 6.58 -14.06 3.34
N TRP A 91 7.26 -14.62 2.33
CA TRP A 91 6.75 -15.76 1.59
C TRP A 91 6.50 -16.95 2.51
N LYS A 92 7.43 -17.26 3.42
CA LYS A 92 7.27 -18.32 4.42
C LYS A 92 6.00 -18.14 5.23
N LEU A 93 5.77 -16.94 5.77
CA LEU A 93 4.58 -16.66 6.59
C LEU A 93 3.27 -16.81 5.81
N LEU A 94 3.25 -16.40 4.54
CA LEU A 94 2.07 -16.53 3.70
C LEU A 94 1.86 -17.98 3.25
N PHE A 95 2.92 -18.72 2.96
CA PHE A 95 2.86 -20.12 2.57
C PHE A 95 2.36 -21.03 3.71
N GLU A 96 2.63 -20.68 4.96
CA GLU A 96 2.05 -21.37 6.13
C GLU A 96 0.51 -21.26 6.19
N LEU A 97 -0.08 -20.27 5.53
CA LEU A 97 -1.53 -20.13 5.38
C LEU A 97 -2.09 -20.87 4.16
N CYS A 98 -1.23 -21.48 3.33
CA CYS A 98 -1.64 -22.22 2.14
C CYS A 98 -2.24 -23.58 2.51
N GLU A 99 -3.27 -24.02 1.79
CA GLU A 99 -3.85 -25.34 1.98
C GLU A 99 -2.80 -26.47 1.80
N PRO A 100 -2.60 -27.35 2.80
CA PRO A 100 -1.52 -28.34 2.77
C PRO A 100 -1.57 -29.29 1.58
N GLY A 101 -2.78 -29.60 1.08
CA GLY A 101 -2.99 -30.51 -0.05
C GLY A 101 -2.37 -30.01 -1.36
N LYS A 102 -2.29 -28.68 -1.54
CA LYS A 102 -1.76 -28.05 -2.76
C LYS A 102 -0.37 -27.44 -2.59
N ALA A 103 0.13 -27.33 -1.36
CA ALA A 103 1.46 -26.82 -1.05
C ALA A 103 2.58 -27.47 -1.89
N ARG A 104 2.55 -28.81 -2.07
CA ARG A 104 3.57 -29.53 -2.87
C ARG A 104 3.51 -29.20 -4.36
N LEU A 105 2.30 -29.12 -4.92
CA LEU A 105 2.10 -28.79 -6.32
C LEU A 105 2.51 -27.33 -6.59
N LEU A 106 2.11 -26.43 -5.71
CA LEU A 106 2.49 -25.03 -5.77
C LEU A 106 4.01 -24.85 -5.68
N ALA A 107 4.70 -25.54 -4.76
CA ALA A 107 6.16 -25.49 -4.66
C ALA A 107 6.85 -25.91 -5.97
N ARG A 108 6.31 -26.92 -6.67
CA ARG A 108 6.82 -27.33 -8.00
C ARG A 108 6.60 -26.26 -9.06
N GLN A 109 5.47 -25.56 -9.05
CA GLN A 109 5.23 -24.46 -9.99
C GLN A 109 6.14 -23.26 -9.70
N LEU A 110 6.39 -22.94 -8.42
CA LEU A 110 7.25 -21.82 -8.03
C LEU A 110 8.73 -22.03 -8.36
N ALA A 111 9.16 -23.29 -8.55
CA ALA A 111 10.49 -23.64 -9.02
C ALA A 111 10.68 -23.45 -10.54
N LYS A 112 9.59 -23.28 -11.31
CA LYS A 112 9.66 -22.99 -12.74
C LYS A 112 10.11 -21.55 -13.01
N PRO A 113 10.57 -21.21 -14.23
CA PRO A 113 11.02 -19.86 -14.56
C PRO A 113 9.99 -18.75 -14.31
N ASP A 114 8.70 -19.06 -14.42
CA ASP A 114 7.58 -18.15 -14.17
C ASP A 114 7.12 -18.12 -12.70
N GLY A 115 7.75 -18.89 -11.82
CA GLY A 115 7.39 -18.99 -10.41
C GLY A 115 7.43 -17.66 -9.66
N ALA A 116 8.35 -16.75 -10.02
CA ALA A 116 8.40 -15.42 -9.42
C ALA A 116 7.13 -14.59 -9.72
N ALA A 117 6.57 -14.71 -10.93
CA ALA A 117 5.33 -14.03 -11.30
C ALA A 117 4.12 -14.62 -10.57
N LEU A 118 4.11 -15.94 -10.37
CA LEU A 118 3.09 -16.62 -9.56
C LEU A 118 3.15 -16.18 -8.10
N GLU A 119 4.35 -16.08 -7.53
CA GLU A 119 4.58 -15.60 -6.16
C GLU A 119 4.03 -14.17 -5.98
N HIS A 120 4.33 -13.28 -6.91
CA HIS A 120 3.79 -11.90 -6.90
C HIS A 120 2.27 -11.85 -6.98
N LEU A 121 1.67 -12.68 -7.83
CA LEU A 121 0.22 -12.74 -7.96
C LEU A 121 -0.43 -13.16 -6.64
N ILE A 122 0.11 -14.20 -6.00
CA ILE A 122 -0.40 -14.71 -4.73
C ILE A 122 -0.27 -13.64 -3.65
N VAL A 123 0.93 -13.09 -3.45
CA VAL A 123 1.17 -12.06 -2.43
C VAL A 123 0.33 -10.82 -2.70
N GLY A 124 0.23 -10.38 -3.95
CA GLY A 124 -0.59 -9.24 -4.36
C GLY A 124 -2.06 -9.45 -4.01
N ARG A 125 -2.61 -10.63 -4.28
CA ARG A 125 -4.02 -10.90 -3.99
C ARG A 125 -4.33 -10.97 -2.49
N LEU A 126 -3.42 -11.55 -1.69
CA LEU A 126 -3.55 -11.58 -0.23
C LEU A 126 -3.43 -10.16 0.36
N LEU A 127 -2.51 -9.36 -0.18
CA LEU A 127 -2.36 -7.94 0.17
C LEU A 127 -3.64 -7.15 -0.12
N GLU A 128 -4.21 -7.26 -1.31
CA GLU A 128 -5.45 -6.56 -1.69
C GLU A 128 -6.58 -6.83 -0.69
N VAL A 129 -6.74 -8.09 -0.27
CA VAL A 129 -7.73 -8.49 0.73
C VAL A 129 -7.45 -7.80 2.06
N ALA A 130 -6.23 -7.90 2.59
CA ALA A 130 -5.84 -7.30 3.87
C ALA A 130 -5.95 -5.76 3.84
N GLN A 131 -5.52 -5.11 2.76
CA GLN A 131 -5.61 -3.68 2.53
C GLN A 131 -7.06 -3.19 2.47
N GLY A 132 -8.00 -4.02 2.00
CA GLY A 132 -9.43 -3.72 2.07
C GLY A 132 -9.94 -3.52 3.52
N PHE A 133 -9.44 -4.29 4.48
CA PHE A 133 -9.77 -4.08 5.90
C PHE A 133 -9.12 -2.84 6.47
N VAL A 134 -7.87 -2.57 6.10
CA VAL A 134 -7.14 -1.39 6.56
C VAL A 134 -7.77 -0.10 6.02
N SER A 135 -8.23 -0.12 4.78
CA SER A 135 -8.96 1.01 4.17
C SER A 135 -10.23 1.33 4.96
N ARG A 136 -11.04 0.32 5.32
CA ARG A 136 -12.22 0.51 6.18
C ARG A 136 -11.87 1.02 7.57
N ARG A 137 -10.75 0.57 8.16
CA ARG A 137 -10.27 1.09 9.45
C ARG A 137 -9.89 2.57 9.36
N LEU A 138 -9.32 3.02 8.23
CA LEU A 138 -8.98 4.43 8.02
C LEU A 138 -10.21 5.34 7.88
N GLU A 139 -11.35 4.80 7.48
CA GLU A 139 -12.63 5.53 7.41
C GLU A 139 -13.21 5.80 8.81
N ASP A 140 -12.86 4.97 9.81
CA ASP A 140 -13.28 5.15 11.21
C ASP A 140 -12.25 5.97 12.01
N GLU A 141 -12.21 7.28 11.74
CA GLU A 141 -11.30 8.20 12.45
C GLU A 141 -11.52 8.20 13.97
N VAL A 142 -12.77 8.12 14.42
CA VAL A 142 -13.10 8.12 15.85
C VAL A 142 -12.58 6.86 16.52
N GLY A 143 -12.85 5.69 15.96
CA GLY A 143 -12.35 4.41 16.47
C GLY A 143 -10.83 4.34 16.47
N MET A 144 -10.17 4.90 15.44
CA MET A 144 -8.71 4.99 15.42
C MET A 144 -8.14 5.85 16.55
N ARG A 145 -8.74 7.01 16.84
CA ARG A 145 -8.28 7.87 17.95
C ARG A 145 -8.44 7.16 19.30
N VAL A 146 -9.57 6.50 19.52
CA VAL A 146 -9.82 5.72 20.76
C VAL A 146 -8.82 4.58 20.90
N ALA A 147 -8.56 3.82 19.82
CA ALA A 147 -7.57 2.75 19.82
C ALA A 147 -6.16 3.28 20.11
N ALA A 148 -5.76 4.38 19.48
CA ALA A 148 -4.46 5.01 19.70
C ALA A 148 -4.25 5.38 21.17
N THR A 149 -5.24 6.00 21.82
CA THR A 149 -5.19 6.32 23.25
C THR A 149 -5.03 5.08 24.12
N ARG A 150 -5.78 4.00 23.84
CA ARG A 150 -5.69 2.74 24.59
C ARG A 150 -4.33 2.05 24.45
N GLU A 151 -3.70 2.19 23.29
CA GLU A 151 -2.39 1.61 22.98
C GLU A 151 -1.22 2.54 23.37
N GLY A 152 -1.49 3.72 23.93
CA GLY A 152 -0.46 4.71 24.27
C GLY A 152 0.26 5.29 23.06
N ARG A 153 -0.36 5.28 21.88
CA ARG A 153 0.18 5.81 20.62
C ARG A 153 -0.52 7.09 20.22
N SER A 154 0.13 7.94 19.44
CA SER A 154 -0.56 9.07 18.83
C SER A 154 -1.46 8.59 17.69
N TYR A 155 -2.55 9.33 17.43
CA TYR A 155 -3.40 9.09 16.27
C TYR A 155 -2.60 9.13 14.96
N LEU A 156 -1.66 10.07 14.86
CA LEU A 156 -0.82 10.23 13.68
C LEU A 156 0.06 9.00 13.45
N ASP A 157 0.70 8.45 14.49
CA ASP A 157 1.54 7.26 14.37
C ASP A 157 0.73 6.04 13.92
N MET A 158 -0.46 5.85 14.52
CA MET A 158 -1.36 4.76 14.13
C MET A 158 -1.82 4.93 12.67
N ARG A 159 -2.23 6.14 12.27
CA ARG A 159 -2.64 6.44 10.90
C ARG A 159 -1.49 6.18 9.93
N MET A 160 -0.29 6.67 10.22
CA MET A 160 0.89 6.49 9.37
C MET A 160 1.20 5.01 9.14
N ARG A 161 1.16 4.18 10.19
CA ARG A 161 1.35 2.72 10.06
C ARG A 161 0.37 2.08 9.09
N LEU A 162 -0.90 2.51 9.10
CA LEU A 162 -1.93 2.02 8.18
C LEU A 162 -1.71 2.53 6.75
N LEU A 163 -1.40 3.82 6.58
CA LEU A 163 -1.15 4.41 5.27
C LEU A 163 0.04 3.76 4.55
N GLU A 164 1.11 3.44 5.30
CA GLU A 164 2.30 2.77 4.77
C GLU A 164 1.99 1.35 4.31
N PHE A 165 1.20 0.60 5.07
CA PHE A 165 0.75 -0.72 4.66
C PHE A 165 -0.14 -0.69 3.41
N LEU A 166 -0.99 0.32 3.27
CA LEU A 166 -1.82 0.49 2.06
C LEU A 166 -1.01 0.80 0.80
N ASP A 167 0.20 1.35 0.94
CA ASP A 167 1.09 1.61 -0.19
C ASP A 167 2.06 0.44 -0.47
N ALA A 168 2.08 -0.58 0.40
CA ALA A 168 2.91 -1.76 0.24
C ALA A 168 2.52 -2.58 -1.01
N SER A 169 3.53 -3.10 -1.70
CA SER A 169 3.40 -4.03 -2.83
C SER A 169 4.07 -5.37 -2.49
N PRO A 170 3.92 -6.41 -3.34
CA PRO A 170 4.62 -7.69 -3.14
C PRO A 170 6.14 -7.55 -2.95
N ASP A 171 6.75 -6.54 -3.58
CA ASP A 171 8.18 -6.26 -3.47
C ASP A 171 8.60 -5.50 -2.20
N SER A 172 7.66 -4.82 -1.53
CA SER A 172 7.96 -3.89 -0.44
C SER A 172 7.34 -4.27 0.89
N ILE A 173 6.42 -5.23 0.90
CA ILE A 173 5.80 -5.77 2.12
C ILE A 173 6.88 -6.38 3.02
N THR A 174 6.75 -6.15 4.33
CA THR A 174 7.66 -6.69 5.35
C THR A 174 7.06 -7.86 6.11
N VAL A 175 7.89 -8.59 6.85
CA VAL A 175 7.46 -9.66 7.78
C VAL A 175 6.50 -9.09 8.83
N ALA A 176 6.80 -7.90 9.38
CA ALA A 176 5.94 -7.22 10.34
C ALA A 176 4.56 -6.88 9.74
N ASP A 177 4.50 -6.43 8.48
CA ASP A 177 3.23 -6.19 7.79
C ASP A 177 2.39 -7.47 7.66
N CYS A 178 3.03 -8.60 7.38
CA CYS A 178 2.35 -9.89 7.28
C CYS A 178 1.74 -10.31 8.62
N GLU A 179 2.49 -10.20 9.70
CA GLU A 179 2.01 -10.54 11.05
C GLU A 179 0.87 -9.61 11.47
N ASP A 180 1.07 -8.29 11.33
CA ASP A 180 0.12 -7.28 11.81
C ASP A 180 -1.20 -7.28 11.02
N PHE A 181 -1.14 -7.42 9.70
CA PHE A 181 -2.29 -7.13 8.83
C PHE A 181 -2.82 -8.33 8.07
N VAL A 182 -1.96 -9.24 7.61
CA VAL A 182 -2.39 -10.35 6.76
C VAL A 182 -2.83 -11.53 7.61
N ARG A 183 -1.95 -11.98 8.52
CA ARG A 183 -2.24 -13.10 9.43
C ARG A 183 -3.45 -12.81 10.28
N ASN A 184 -3.62 -11.58 10.76
CA ASN A 184 -4.78 -11.21 11.57
C ASN A 184 -6.12 -11.26 10.83
N ARG A 185 -6.14 -11.41 9.50
CA ARG A 185 -7.36 -11.38 8.67
C ARG A 185 -7.61 -12.65 7.89
N ILE A 186 -6.58 -13.42 7.57
CA ILE A 186 -6.68 -14.59 6.70
C ILE A 186 -6.44 -15.85 7.53
N VAL A 187 -7.39 -16.79 7.47
CA VAL A 187 -7.26 -18.12 8.10
C VAL A 187 -6.41 -19.01 7.21
N PHE A 188 -6.80 -19.15 5.96
CA PHE A 188 -6.07 -19.90 4.95
C PHE A 188 -6.41 -19.42 3.54
N TRP A 189 -5.62 -19.85 2.57
CA TRP A 189 -5.88 -19.59 1.16
C TRP A 189 -5.49 -20.79 0.29
N ASP A 190 -6.06 -20.80 -0.91
CA ASP A 190 -5.75 -21.77 -1.96
C ASP A 190 -5.82 -21.11 -3.34
N ILE A 191 -5.15 -21.70 -4.32
CA ILE A 191 -5.14 -21.30 -5.72
C ILE A 191 -5.42 -22.48 -6.64
N ASP A 192 -6.28 -22.25 -7.62
CA ASP A 192 -6.41 -23.09 -8.79
C ASP A 192 -5.32 -22.68 -9.80
N LEU A 193 -4.39 -23.58 -10.10
CA LEU A 193 -3.18 -23.23 -10.88
C LEU A 193 -3.47 -23.03 -12.37
N ASP A 194 -4.58 -23.57 -12.87
CA ASP A 194 -4.97 -23.46 -14.28
C ASP A 194 -5.68 -22.13 -14.55
N THR A 195 -6.62 -21.77 -13.67
CA THR A 195 -7.40 -20.53 -13.78
C THR A 195 -6.77 -19.34 -13.06
N ARG A 196 -5.81 -19.60 -12.16
CA ARG A 196 -5.24 -18.64 -11.20
C ARG A 196 -6.28 -18.03 -10.26
N ALA A 197 -7.45 -18.65 -10.13
CA ALA A 197 -8.47 -18.25 -9.18
C ALA A 197 -8.02 -18.58 -7.76
N MET A 198 -8.12 -17.61 -6.85
CA MET A 198 -7.78 -17.80 -5.44
C MET A 198 -9.01 -17.88 -4.56
N ARG A 199 -9.04 -18.88 -3.68
CA ARG A 199 -9.95 -18.94 -2.55
C ARG A 199 -9.23 -18.41 -1.32
N ILE A 200 -9.79 -17.40 -0.67
CA ILE A 200 -9.22 -16.81 0.55
C ILE A 200 -10.29 -16.87 1.62
N VAL A 201 -9.98 -17.50 2.75
CA VAL A 201 -10.89 -17.61 3.89
C VAL A 201 -10.48 -16.61 4.95
N LEU A 202 -11.43 -15.76 5.33
CA LEU A 202 -11.26 -14.68 6.29
C LEU A 202 -11.54 -15.18 7.71
N ARG A 203 -10.94 -14.49 8.69
CA ARG A 203 -11.29 -14.63 10.10
C ARG A 203 -12.59 -13.91 10.45
#